data_AF-A0A7M5V8A4-F1
#
_entry.id   AF-A0A7M5V8A4-F1
#
_cell.length_a   1.000
_cell.length_b   1.000
_cell.length_c   1.000
_cell.angle_alpha   90.00
_cell.angle_beta   90.00
_cell.angle_gamma   90.00
#
_symmetry.space_group_name_H-M   'P 1'
#
loop_
_entity.id
_entity.type
_entity.pdbx_description
1 polymer ?
#
loop_
_entity_poly.entity_id
_entity_poly.type
_entity_poly.pdbx_seq_one_letter_code
_entity_poly.pdbx_strand_id
1 'polypeptide(L)'
;MDLAGLCRIPAVCFLNPSLSLERINLKHYEISLIEPLHDIKGHIKNMWELLPKHLSKDMEIFFQNELISILGEKDTYRGSDYRLSALFMCWVMENHSSCPREIKELLYTLTEISRLAYLPAQKRSPRFILRAYNITYKHTLLCKQIFGSRPSLNKFYGTYYHSLSVHLPEVFRIIAPSSLFSESEERLFSQIRGILKATSDRKKESIRDVGLIRYQSEKIFQKIYGCRDTTDSRVQVYQQLIDKHENSTFHLGETDDSWSEHLNRIVDYILPQNDPWWVKKCNMIEFFDGDDQPEERSEGPRMFDFKSTSVAEVQHQLKETLKRNWQYISKDLASEPLIDDEENDDERPVLEEECLDDETVLELQIPDELDDNADSGKKLTPNSERQTRSATNGDLSHLFKSKPGKSLYKVFGVTDE
;
A
#
# COMPACT_ATOMS: atom_id res chain seq x y z
N MET A 1 -5.44 32.72 8.63
CA MET A 1 -5.97 32.22 7.34
C MET A 1 -5.13 31.01 7.04
N ASP A 2 -5.42 29.90 7.73
CA ASP A 2 -4.41 28.87 8.07
C ASP A 2 -4.44 27.66 7.12
N LEU A 3 -5.14 27.80 5.99
CA LEU A 3 -5.46 26.71 5.06
C LEU A 3 -5.29 27.13 3.58
N ALA A 4 -4.51 28.18 3.31
CA ALA A 4 -4.24 28.62 1.94
C ALA A 4 -3.51 27.51 1.15
N GLY A 5 -3.95 27.22 -0.08
CA GLY A 5 -3.39 26.15 -0.93
C GLY A 5 -3.96 24.75 -0.71
N LEU A 6 -4.91 24.55 0.22
CA LEU A 6 -5.57 23.26 0.40
C LEU A 6 -6.71 23.05 -0.61
N CYS A 7 -6.54 22.07 -1.49
CA CYS A 7 -7.61 21.61 -2.40
C CYS A 7 -8.79 20.95 -1.67
N ARG A 8 -8.58 20.47 -0.43
CA ARG A 8 -9.63 19.84 0.40
C ARG A 8 -9.53 20.30 1.84
N ILE A 9 -10.53 21.06 2.27
CA ILE A 9 -10.68 21.49 3.67
C ILE A 9 -11.21 20.30 4.50
N PRO A 10 -10.64 20.00 5.70
CA PRO A 10 -11.16 18.93 6.55
C PRO A 10 -12.65 19.09 6.84
N ALA A 11 -13.42 18.01 6.74
CA ALA A 11 -14.88 18.02 6.88
C ALA A 11 -15.36 18.70 8.19
N VAL A 12 -14.59 18.54 9.27
CA VAL A 12 -14.86 19.15 10.58
C VAL A 12 -14.81 20.69 10.56
N CYS A 13 -14.04 21.29 9.65
CA CYS A 13 -13.99 22.75 9.50
C CYS A 13 -15.29 23.32 8.92
N PHE A 14 -16.07 22.52 8.18
CA PHE A 14 -17.38 22.97 7.68
C PHE A 14 -18.45 23.06 8.78
N LEU A 15 -18.27 22.34 9.89
CA LEU A 15 -19.21 22.40 11.02
C LEU A 15 -19.11 23.73 11.78
N ASN A 16 -17.90 24.30 11.88
CA ASN A 16 -17.66 25.57 12.56
C ASN A 16 -16.54 26.37 11.85
N PRO A 17 -16.83 27.04 10.73
CA PRO A 17 -15.81 27.69 9.89
C PRO A 17 -15.02 28.82 10.54
N SER A 18 -15.53 29.37 11.65
CA SER A 18 -14.91 30.47 12.39
C SER A 18 -13.94 30.02 13.48
N LEU A 19 -13.87 28.71 13.78
CA LEU A 19 -12.92 28.18 14.76
C LEU A 19 -11.53 28.03 14.15
N SER A 20 -10.51 28.47 14.87
CA SER A 20 -9.11 28.20 14.55
C SER A 20 -8.82 26.69 14.63
N LEU A 21 -7.85 26.21 13.85
CA LEU A 21 -7.42 24.80 13.85
C LEU A 21 -7.05 24.28 15.24
N GLU A 22 -6.39 25.08 16.07
CA GLU A 22 -6.06 24.70 17.45
C GLU A 22 -7.30 24.40 18.30
N ARG A 23 -8.37 25.19 18.15
CA ARG A 23 -9.62 25.01 18.90
C ARG A 23 -10.40 23.77 18.49
N ILE A 24 -10.14 23.23 17.30
CA ILE A 24 -10.70 21.96 16.81
C ILE A 24 -9.66 20.83 16.86
N ASN A 25 -8.56 21.01 17.58
CA ASN A 25 -7.49 20.03 17.78
C ASN A 25 -6.83 19.55 16.47
N LEU A 26 -6.68 20.47 15.52
CA LEU A 26 -6.03 20.28 14.21
C LEU A 26 -4.79 21.18 14.04
N LYS A 27 -4.15 21.58 15.15
CA LYS A 27 -2.94 22.42 15.11
C LYS A 27 -1.78 21.77 14.34
N HIS A 28 -1.66 20.45 14.44
CA HIS A 28 -0.65 19.63 13.76
C HIS A 28 -1.23 18.94 12.50
N TYR A 29 -2.31 19.49 11.93
CA TYR A 29 -2.89 18.93 10.72
C TYR A 29 -1.95 19.17 9.53
N GLU A 30 -1.55 18.07 8.88
CA GLU A 30 -0.72 18.08 7.69
C GLU A 30 -1.45 17.33 6.56
N ILE A 31 -1.21 17.76 5.32
CA ILE A 31 -1.57 16.96 4.16
C ILE A 31 -0.72 15.69 4.20
N SER A 32 -1.36 14.54 3.97
CA SER A 32 -0.62 13.29 3.91
C SER A 32 0.44 13.35 2.80
N LEU A 33 1.66 12.98 3.15
CA LEU A 33 2.79 12.87 2.20
C LEU A 33 2.68 11.66 1.26
N ILE A 34 1.67 10.82 1.49
CA ILE A 34 1.44 9.56 0.78
C ILE A 34 -0.06 9.33 0.57
N GLU A 35 -0.42 8.76 -0.57
CA GLU A 35 -1.72 8.17 -0.85
C GLU A 35 -1.56 6.65 -0.97
N PRO A 36 -1.57 5.90 0.15
CA PRO A 36 -1.05 4.54 0.17
C PRO A 36 -1.71 3.60 -0.85
N LEU A 37 -2.99 3.81 -1.19
CA LEU A 37 -3.70 2.99 -2.17
C LEU A 37 -3.11 3.18 -3.56
N HIS A 38 -2.95 4.44 -3.97
CA HIS A 38 -2.49 4.81 -5.30
C HIS A 38 -0.99 4.60 -5.44
N ASP A 39 -0.21 4.89 -4.41
CA ASP A 39 1.23 4.72 -4.42
C ASP A 39 1.62 3.23 -4.50
N ILE A 40 0.99 2.36 -3.70
CA ILE A 40 1.23 0.90 -3.80
C ILE A 40 0.79 0.37 -5.15
N LYS A 41 -0.42 0.72 -5.58
CA LYS A 41 -0.95 0.30 -6.88
C LYS A 41 -0.02 0.71 -8.02
N GLY A 42 0.39 1.98 -8.03
CA GLY A 42 1.25 2.57 -9.05
C GLY A 42 2.63 1.93 -9.06
N HIS A 43 3.22 1.71 -7.89
CA HIS A 43 4.52 1.06 -7.78
C HIS A 43 4.50 -0.41 -8.22
N ILE A 44 3.50 -1.19 -7.77
CA ILE A 44 3.32 -2.58 -8.21
C ILE A 44 3.14 -2.63 -9.74
N LYS A 45 2.31 -1.75 -10.30
CA LYS A 45 2.11 -1.66 -11.76
C LYS A 45 3.43 -1.38 -12.49
N ASN A 46 4.19 -0.39 -12.02
CA ASN A 46 5.50 -0.05 -12.60
C ASN A 46 6.48 -1.23 -12.49
N MET A 47 6.47 -1.98 -11.37
CA MET A 47 7.26 -3.20 -11.24
C MET A 47 6.87 -4.28 -12.25
N TRP A 48 5.57 -4.48 -12.50
CA TRP A 48 5.11 -5.45 -13.50
C TRP A 48 5.48 -5.08 -14.93
N GLU A 49 5.58 -3.79 -15.23
CA GLU A 49 6.05 -3.30 -16.54
C GLU A 49 7.58 -3.44 -16.73
N LEU A 50 8.34 -3.50 -15.63
CA LEU A 50 9.81 -3.41 -15.64
C LEU A 50 10.51 -4.74 -15.33
N LEU A 51 10.06 -5.46 -14.30
CA LEU A 51 10.69 -6.67 -13.79
C LEU A 51 10.86 -7.76 -14.86
N PRO A 52 9.86 -8.08 -15.71
CA PRO A 52 10.00 -9.15 -16.71
C PRO A 52 11.19 -8.94 -17.65
N LYS A 53 11.53 -7.68 -17.96
CA LYS A 53 12.64 -7.31 -18.86
C LYS A 53 14.03 -7.61 -18.26
N HIS A 54 14.08 -7.90 -16.97
CA HIS A 54 15.32 -8.22 -16.23
C HIS A 54 15.42 -9.72 -15.91
N LEU A 55 14.44 -10.52 -16.36
CA LEU A 55 14.45 -11.97 -16.20
C LEU A 55 15.06 -12.65 -17.44
N SER A 56 15.46 -13.92 -17.30
CA SER A 56 15.75 -14.75 -18.48
C SER A 56 14.49 -14.93 -19.32
N LYS A 57 14.63 -15.18 -20.62
CA LYS A 57 13.47 -15.31 -21.55
C LYS A 57 12.43 -16.31 -21.07
N ASP A 58 12.85 -17.46 -20.55
CA ASP A 58 11.94 -18.49 -20.05
C ASP A 58 11.19 -18.01 -18.80
N MET A 59 11.89 -17.31 -17.90
CA MET A 59 11.30 -16.73 -16.70
C MET A 59 10.40 -15.54 -17.01
N GLU A 60 10.72 -14.73 -18.02
CA GLU A 60 9.89 -13.63 -18.50
C GLU A 60 8.54 -14.16 -18.98
N ILE A 61 8.55 -15.19 -19.84
CA ILE A 61 7.33 -15.84 -20.35
C ILE A 61 6.51 -16.43 -19.20
N PHE A 62 7.17 -17.16 -18.31
CA PHE A 62 6.51 -17.73 -17.12
C PHE A 62 5.86 -16.64 -16.26
N PHE A 63 6.61 -15.57 -15.95
CA PHE A 63 6.13 -14.46 -15.13
C PHE A 63 4.90 -13.79 -15.74
N GLN A 64 4.92 -13.51 -17.06
CA GLN A 64 3.80 -12.88 -17.75
C GLN A 64 2.56 -13.77 -17.77
N ASN A 65 2.72 -15.07 -18.02
CA ASN A 65 1.60 -16.02 -18.01
C ASN A 65 0.92 -16.08 -16.64
N GLU A 66 1.71 -16.13 -15.55
CA GLU A 66 1.18 -16.16 -14.19
C GLU A 66 0.54 -14.82 -13.79
N LEU A 67 1.09 -13.70 -14.26
CA LEU A 67 0.49 -12.39 -14.01
C LEU A 67 -0.87 -12.24 -14.71
N ILE A 68 -0.98 -12.71 -15.96
CA ILE A 68 -2.25 -12.73 -16.70
C ILE A 68 -3.27 -13.65 -16.02
N SER A 69 -2.83 -14.82 -15.53
CA SER A 69 -3.72 -15.78 -14.87
C SER A 69 -4.38 -15.22 -13.60
N ILE A 70 -3.65 -14.38 -12.84
CA ILE A 70 -4.16 -13.82 -11.58
C ILE A 70 -4.98 -12.54 -11.78
N LEU A 71 -4.55 -11.65 -12.69
CA LEU A 71 -5.24 -10.38 -12.96
C LEU A 71 -6.48 -10.59 -13.83
N GLY A 72 -6.43 -11.54 -14.77
CA GLY A 72 -7.45 -11.76 -15.79
C GLY A 72 -7.63 -10.54 -16.70
N GLU A 73 -8.62 -10.63 -17.59
CA GLU A 73 -9.04 -9.52 -18.44
C GLU A 73 -10.05 -8.64 -17.71
N LYS A 74 -9.67 -7.40 -17.40
CA LYS A 74 -10.55 -6.40 -16.79
C LYS A 74 -10.31 -5.04 -17.44
N ASP A 75 -11.37 -4.26 -17.61
CA ASP A 75 -11.27 -2.89 -18.12
C ASP A 75 -10.48 -1.98 -17.17
N THR A 76 -10.60 -2.21 -15.86
CA THR A 76 -9.92 -1.43 -14.83
C THR A 76 -9.48 -2.30 -13.66
N TYR A 77 -8.18 -2.28 -13.35
CA TYR A 77 -7.62 -2.92 -12.17
C TYR A 77 -7.63 -1.99 -10.94
N ARG A 78 -8.04 -2.53 -9.79
CA ARG A 78 -8.10 -1.84 -8.49
C ARG A 78 -6.82 -2.05 -7.69
N GLY A 79 -6.64 -1.30 -6.60
CA GLY A 79 -5.49 -1.47 -5.70
C GLY A 79 -5.41 -2.88 -5.12
N SER A 80 -6.54 -3.43 -4.68
CA SER A 80 -6.68 -4.83 -4.22
C SER A 80 -6.29 -5.88 -5.28
N ASP A 81 -6.55 -5.64 -6.57
CA ASP A 81 -6.11 -6.55 -7.64
C ASP A 81 -4.58 -6.58 -7.75
N TYR A 82 -3.94 -5.41 -7.75
CA TYR A 82 -2.48 -5.33 -7.81
C TYR A 82 -1.82 -5.90 -6.55
N ARG A 83 -2.39 -5.65 -5.37
CA ARG A 83 -1.91 -6.25 -4.12
C ARG A 83 -2.00 -7.77 -4.15
N LEU A 84 -3.13 -8.31 -4.61
CA LEU A 84 -3.29 -9.76 -4.78
C LEU A 84 -2.24 -10.31 -5.76
N SER A 85 -2.00 -9.63 -6.88
CA SER A 85 -0.98 -10.04 -7.83
C SER A 85 0.43 -10.04 -7.21
N ALA A 86 0.78 -9.07 -6.36
CA ALA A 86 2.08 -9.03 -5.70
C ALA A 86 2.28 -10.22 -4.75
N LEU A 87 1.26 -10.55 -3.95
CA LEU A 87 1.30 -11.71 -3.06
C LEU A 87 1.39 -13.02 -3.85
N PHE A 88 0.59 -13.15 -4.90
CA PHE A 88 0.61 -14.33 -5.77
C PHE A 88 1.98 -14.51 -6.45
N MET A 89 2.50 -13.45 -7.07
CA MET A 89 3.81 -13.51 -7.74
C MET A 89 4.94 -13.79 -6.76
N CYS A 90 4.91 -13.22 -5.56
CA CYS A 90 5.87 -13.57 -4.51
C CYS A 90 5.83 -15.06 -4.20
N TRP A 91 4.64 -15.63 -3.98
CA TRP A 91 4.47 -17.05 -3.69
C TRP A 91 4.93 -17.95 -4.85
N VAL A 92 4.51 -17.65 -6.07
CA VAL A 92 4.88 -18.45 -7.26
C VAL A 92 6.40 -18.42 -7.49
N MET A 93 7.00 -17.24 -7.42
CA MET A 93 8.43 -17.06 -7.71
C MET A 93 9.31 -17.64 -6.60
N GLU A 94 8.85 -17.62 -5.35
CA GLU A 94 9.53 -18.30 -4.24
C GLU A 94 9.63 -19.82 -4.49
N ASN A 95 8.56 -20.41 -5.00
CA ASN A 95 8.49 -21.84 -5.28
C ASN A 95 9.12 -22.24 -6.64
N HIS A 96 9.58 -21.27 -7.43
CA HIS A 96 10.21 -21.54 -8.72
C HIS A 96 11.73 -21.74 -8.56
N SER A 97 12.22 -22.94 -8.90
CA SER A 97 13.62 -23.35 -8.66
C SER A 97 14.67 -22.50 -9.40
N SER A 98 14.30 -21.93 -10.54
CA SER A 98 15.20 -21.12 -11.38
C SER A 98 15.10 -19.61 -11.11
N CYS A 99 14.28 -19.20 -10.14
CA CYS A 99 14.13 -17.78 -9.81
C CYS A 99 15.37 -17.27 -9.03
N PRO A 100 16.03 -16.19 -9.48
CA PRO A 100 17.15 -15.61 -8.75
C PRO A 100 16.75 -15.14 -7.35
N ARG A 101 17.67 -15.25 -6.39
CA ARG A 101 17.44 -14.90 -4.99
C ARG A 101 17.05 -13.43 -4.83
N GLU A 102 17.70 -12.54 -5.57
CA GLU A 102 17.48 -11.11 -5.54
C GLU A 102 16.05 -10.76 -5.97
N ILE A 103 15.49 -11.49 -6.95
CA ILE A 103 14.11 -11.31 -7.42
C ILE A 103 13.11 -11.78 -6.36
N LYS A 104 13.38 -12.91 -5.69
CA LYS A 104 12.58 -13.38 -4.56
C LYS A 104 12.57 -12.36 -3.43
N GLU A 105 13.74 -11.86 -3.03
CA GLU A 105 13.86 -10.83 -1.99
C GLU A 105 13.18 -9.51 -2.39
N LEU A 106 13.24 -9.13 -3.67
CA LEU A 106 12.55 -7.94 -4.18
C LEU A 106 11.02 -8.07 -4.07
N LEU A 107 10.45 -9.21 -4.47
CA LEU A 107 9.01 -9.47 -4.35
C LEU A 107 8.58 -9.58 -2.89
N TYR A 108 9.43 -10.16 -2.05
CA TYR A 108 9.21 -10.26 -0.63
C TYR A 108 9.16 -8.89 0.05
N THR A 109 10.11 -8.01 -0.25
CA THR A 109 10.10 -6.64 0.27
C THR A 109 8.89 -5.84 -0.23
N LEU A 110 8.48 -6.01 -1.50
CA LEU A 110 7.27 -5.40 -2.04
C LEU A 110 6.00 -5.84 -1.31
N THR A 111 5.85 -7.15 -1.07
CA THR A 111 4.68 -7.70 -0.36
C THR A 111 4.65 -7.26 1.09
N GLU A 112 5.80 -7.15 1.74
CA GLU A 112 5.91 -6.64 3.11
C GLU A 112 5.58 -5.15 3.21
N ILE A 113 6.09 -4.31 2.29
CA ILE A 113 5.69 -2.89 2.19
C ILE A 113 4.17 -2.78 2.03
N SER A 114 3.59 -3.59 1.14
CA SER A 114 2.15 -3.65 0.94
C SER A 114 1.41 -4.08 2.21
N ARG A 115 1.92 -5.07 2.94
CA ARG A 115 1.33 -5.52 4.22
C ARG A 115 1.35 -4.42 5.27
N LEU A 116 2.47 -3.71 5.43
CA LEU A 116 2.63 -2.64 6.42
C LEU A 116 1.71 -1.46 6.15
N ALA A 117 1.54 -1.08 4.87
CA ALA A 117 0.59 -0.02 4.52
C ALA A 117 -0.87 -0.39 4.81
N TYR A 118 -1.21 -1.68 4.73
CA TYR A 118 -2.51 -2.23 5.11
C TYR A 118 -2.61 -2.67 6.57
N LEU A 119 -1.62 -2.35 7.40
CA LEU A 119 -1.66 -2.71 8.80
C LEU A 119 -2.70 -1.86 9.56
N PRO A 120 -3.66 -2.48 10.27
CA PRO A 120 -4.64 -1.75 11.06
C PRO A 120 -4.00 -0.86 12.12
N ALA A 121 -4.62 0.29 12.39
CA ALA A 121 -4.12 1.28 13.36
C ALA A 121 -3.84 0.70 14.76
N GLN A 122 -4.61 -0.29 15.20
CA GLN A 122 -4.46 -0.93 16.51
C GLN A 122 -3.22 -1.81 16.63
N LYS A 123 -2.63 -2.22 15.49
CA LYS A 123 -1.40 -3.02 15.44
C LYS A 123 -0.15 -2.18 15.28
N ARG A 124 -0.28 -0.87 15.14
CA ARG A 124 0.87 0.03 14.96
C ARG A 124 1.72 0.00 16.23
N SER A 125 3.01 -0.28 16.10
CA SER A 125 3.95 -0.41 17.21
C SER A 125 5.35 0.05 16.81
N PRO A 126 6.26 0.30 17.77
CA PRO A 126 7.65 0.65 17.49
C PRO A 126 8.34 -0.38 16.58
N ARG A 127 8.05 -1.68 16.75
CA ARG A 127 8.59 -2.73 15.87
C ARG A 127 8.19 -2.53 14.42
N PHE A 128 6.91 -2.29 14.16
CA PHE A 128 6.42 -2.13 12.78
C PHE A 128 6.90 -0.84 12.12
N ILE A 129 7.11 0.22 12.91
CA ILE A 129 7.75 1.45 12.42
C ILE A 129 9.17 1.15 11.96
N LEU A 130 9.99 0.51 12.82
CA LEU A 130 11.35 0.13 12.47
C LEU A 130 11.38 -0.78 11.23
N ARG A 131 10.48 -1.76 11.18
CA ARG A 131 10.30 -2.65 10.03
C ARG A 131 10.01 -1.89 8.75
N ALA A 132 9.16 -0.86 8.80
CA ALA A 132 8.85 -0.05 7.63
C ALA A 132 10.06 0.70 7.10
N TYR A 133 10.87 1.32 7.96
CA TYR A 133 12.13 1.95 7.52
C TYR A 133 13.07 0.92 6.89
N ASN A 134 13.31 -0.20 7.58
CA ASN A 134 14.27 -1.20 7.11
C ASN A 134 13.82 -1.86 5.81
N ILE A 135 12.55 -2.23 5.68
CA ILE A 135 12.08 -2.94 4.49
C ILE A 135 12.00 -2.01 3.27
N THR A 136 11.62 -0.75 3.45
CA THR A 136 11.57 0.24 2.35
C THR A 136 12.97 0.60 1.87
N TYR A 137 13.93 0.70 2.79
CA TYR A 137 15.34 0.85 2.45
C TYR A 137 15.91 -0.39 1.77
N LYS A 138 15.64 -1.60 2.29
CA LYS A 138 16.06 -2.86 1.64
C LYS A 138 15.48 -3.01 0.23
N HIS A 139 14.20 -2.67 0.06
CA HIS A 139 13.56 -2.65 -1.25
C HIS A 139 14.26 -1.68 -2.20
N THR A 140 14.65 -0.51 -1.70
CA THR A 140 15.40 0.50 -2.45
C THR A 140 16.74 -0.02 -2.94
N LEU A 141 17.52 -0.66 -2.07
CA LEU A 141 18.78 -1.30 -2.45
C LEU A 141 18.59 -2.37 -3.52
N LEU A 142 17.60 -3.25 -3.35
CA LEU A 142 17.29 -4.30 -4.32
C LEU A 142 16.84 -3.73 -5.67
N CYS A 143 16.01 -2.68 -5.68
CA CYS A 143 15.64 -1.99 -6.90
C CYS A 143 16.87 -1.43 -7.62
N LYS A 144 17.77 -0.73 -6.91
CA LYS A 144 19.01 -0.18 -7.50
C LYS A 144 19.92 -1.29 -8.03
N GLN A 145 20.04 -2.41 -7.32
CA GLN A 145 20.85 -3.55 -7.72
C GLN A 145 20.32 -4.24 -8.98
N ILE A 146 19.00 -4.46 -9.07
CA ILE A 146 18.38 -5.23 -10.16
C ILE A 146 18.15 -4.35 -11.40
N PHE A 147 17.65 -3.12 -11.21
CA PHE A 147 17.25 -2.25 -12.32
C PHE A 147 18.32 -1.20 -12.69
N GLY A 148 19.23 -0.87 -11.76
CA GLY A 148 20.20 0.21 -11.95
C GLY A 148 19.60 1.61 -11.83
N SER A 149 20.39 2.65 -12.12
CA SER A 149 20.00 4.07 -11.96
C SER A 149 20.02 4.84 -13.28
N ARG A 150 19.29 4.35 -14.30
CA ARG A 150 19.26 4.97 -15.63
C ARG A 150 18.14 6.02 -15.75
N PRO A 151 18.33 7.12 -16.51
CA PRO A 151 17.28 8.13 -16.71
C PRO A 151 15.97 7.58 -17.31
N SER A 152 16.05 6.50 -18.11
CA SER A 152 14.87 5.81 -18.64
C SER A 152 13.97 5.21 -17.56
N LEU A 153 14.46 5.11 -16.32
CA LEU A 153 13.74 4.61 -15.15
C LEU A 153 13.13 5.72 -14.31
N ASN A 154 13.17 6.99 -14.74
CA ASN A 154 12.56 8.11 -14.01
C ASN A 154 11.06 7.89 -13.73
N LYS A 155 10.34 7.21 -14.62
CA LYS A 155 8.94 6.81 -14.36
C LYS A 155 8.82 5.81 -13.21
N PHE A 156 9.75 4.86 -13.11
CA PHE A 156 9.79 3.86 -12.05
C PHE A 156 10.18 4.49 -10.70
N TYR A 157 11.27 5.25 -10.69
CA TYR A 157 11.78 5.98 -9.51
C TYR A 157 11.06 7.31 -9.25
N GLY A 158 9.89 7.51 -9.87
CA GLY A 158 9.08 8.71 -9.72
C GLY A 158 8.27 8.72 -8.43
N THR A 159 7.14 9.42 -8.47
CA THR A 159 6.31 9.72 -7.28
C THR A 159 5.95 8.48 -6.47
N TYR A 160 5.42 7.42 -7.09
CA TYR A 160 4.99 6.22 -6.34
C TYR A 160 6.14 5.56 -5.58
N TYR A 161 7.31 5.44 -6.20
CA TYR A 161 8.49 4.87 -5.55
C TYR A 161 8.99 5.78 -4.42
N HIS A 162 9.08 7.08 -4.66
CA HIS A 162 9.51 8.05 -3.65
C HIS A 162 8.56 8.06 -2.44
N SER A 163 7.26 8.12 -2.68
CA SER A 163 6.24 8.08 -1.63
C SER A 163 6.37 6.81 -0.77
N LEU A 164 6.63 5.64 -1.36
CA LEU A 164 6.79 4.40 -0.59
C LEU A 164 8.14 4.27 0.12
N SER A 165 9.23 4.71 -0.51
CA SER A 165 10.58 4.59 0.06
C SER A 165 10.88 5.63 1.14
N VAL A 166 10.33 6.84 0.97
CA VAL A 166 10.56 7.97 1.87
C VAL A 166 9.35 8.19 2.76
N HIS A 167 8.18 8.49 2.21
CA HIS A 167 7.07 9.01 3.02
C HIS A 167 6.28 7.95 3.79
N LEU A 168 6.16 6.72 3.29
CA LEU A 168 5.45 5.64 3.98
C LEU A 168 5.97 5.44 5.42
N PRO A 169 7.28 5.23 5.68
CA PRO A 169 7.77 5.03 7.03
C PRO A 169 7.69 6.30 7.90
N GLU A 170 7.75 7.50 7.31
CA GLU A 170 7.57 8.78 8.04
C GLU A 170 6.16 8.95 8.55
N VAL A 171 5.18 8.78 7.66
CA VAL A 171 3.77 8.83 8.00
C VAL A 171 3.42 7.74 9.01
N PHE A 172 4.01 6.55 8.87
CA PHE A 172 3.74 5.44 9.78
C PHE A 172 4.18 5.70 11.23
N ARG A 173 5.16 6.59 11.47
CA ARG A 173 5.52 7.03 12.83
C ARG A 173 4.38 7.75 13.56
N ILE A 174 3.44 8.33 12.82
CA ILE A 174 2.40 9.21 13.35
C ILE A 174 1.00 8.59 13.20
N ILE A 175 0.71 7.99 12.05
CA ILE A 175 -0.59 7.42 11.73
C ILE A 175 -0.40 6.12 10.95
N ALA A 176 -1.26 5.13 11.19
CA ALA A 176 -1.24 3.94 10.34
C ALA A 176 -1.66 4.31 8.91
N PRO A 177 -0.90 3.93 7.86
CA PRO A 177 -1.26 4.24 6.48
C PRO A 177 -2.63 3.69 6.10
N SER A 178 -3.10 2.62 6.76
CA SER A 178 -4.43 2.08 6.55
C SER A 178 -5.56 3.06 6.84
N SER A 179 -5.33 4.01 7.75
CA SER A 179 -6.29 5.06 8.11
C SER A 179 -6.42 6.15 7.05
N LEU A 180 -5.51 6.17 6.07
CA LEU A 180 -5.52 7.08 4.94
C LEU A 180 -6.13 6.45 3.68
N PHE A 181 -6.48 5.16 3.72
CA PHE A 181 -7.09 4.51 2.56
C PHE A 181 -8.52 4.99 2.33
N SER A 182 -8.78 5.34 1.08
CA SER A 182 -10.09 5.67 0.54
C SER A 182 -10.73 4.50 -0.24
N GLU A 183 -10.20 3.28 -0.20
CA GLU A 183 -10.66 2.19 -1.08
C GLU A 183 -12.14 1.84 -0.85
N SER A 184 -12.60 1.89 0.40
CA SER A 184 -14.01 1.66 0.75
C SER A 184 -14.91 2.78 0.21
N GLU A 185 -14.45 4.02 0.34
CA GLU A 185 -15.11 5.24 -0.14
C GLU A 185 -15.16 5.25 -1.67
N GLU A 186 -14.06 4.98 -2.36
CA GLU A 186 -14.00 4.86 -3.82
C GLU A 186 -14.96 3.79 -4.34
N ARG A 187 -15.04 2.65 -3.66
CA ARG A 187 -15.98 1.60 -3.99
C ARG A 187 -17.43 2.05 -3.79
N LEU A 188 -17.71 2.70 -2.67
CA LEU A 188 -19.04 3.28 -2.40
C LEU A 188 -19.43 4.27 -3.49
N PHE A 189 -18.56 5.22 -3.82
CA PHE A 189 -18.81 6.23 -4.84
C PHE A 189 -18.96 5.60 -6.22
N SER A 190 -18.14 4.62 -6.59
CA SER A 190 -18.26 3.90 -7.86
C SER A 190 -19.60 3.15 -7.95
N GLN A 191 -20.03 2.50 -6.87
CA GLN A 191 -21.30 1.78 -6.82
C GLN A 191 -22.48 2.75 -6.94
N ILE A 192 -22.48 3.84 -6.17
CA ILE A 192 -23.50 4.89 -6.26
C ILE A 192 -23.51 5.50 -7.66
N ARG A 193 -22.35 5.81 -8.25
CA ARG A 193 -22.26 6.33 -9.62
C ARG A 193 -22.86 5.37 -10.64
N GLY A 194 -22.62 4.07 -10.48
CA GLY A 194 -23.26 3.02 -11.30
C GLY A 194 -24.78 3.01 -11.16
N ILE A 195 -25.29 3.03 -9.91
CA ILE A 195 -26.72 3.09 -9.61
C ILE A 195 -27.37 4.32 -10.26
N LEU A 196 -26.74 5.50 -10.12
CA LEU A 196 -27.25 6.75 -10.66
C LEU A 196 -27.26 6.75 -12.19
N LYS A 197 -26.22 6.20 -12.84
CA LYS A 197 -26.21 6.01 -14.30
C LYS A 197 -27.35 5.09 -14.77
N ALA A 198 -27.65 4.05 -13.99
CA ALA A 198 -28.72 3.09 -14.27
C ALA A 198 -30.10 3.52 -13.73
N THR A 199 -30.24 4.78 -13.29
CA THR A 199 -31.52 5.32 -12.82
C THR A 199 -32.08 6.26 -13.89
N SER A 200 -33.32 6.00 -14.31
CA SER A 200 -34.03 6.79 -15.32
C SER A 200 -34.52 8.14 -14.78
N ASP A 201 -34.91 8.20 -13.50
CA ASP A 201 -35.28 9.46 -12.84
C ASP A 201 -34.03 10.25 -12.41
N ARG A 202 -33.72 11.30 -13.16
CA ARG A 202 -32.55 12.18 -12.94
C ARG A 202 -32.92 13.50 -12.25
N LYS A 203 -34.12 13.61 -11.67
CA LYS A 203 -34.49 14.79 -10.87
C LYS A 203 -33.56 14.94 -9.67
N LYS A 204 -33.08 16.16 -9.44
CA LYS A 204 -32.11 16.48 -8.38
C LYS A 204 -32.63 16.08 -7.00
N GLU A 205 -33.95 16.18 -6.81
CA GLU A 205 -34.66 15.85 -5.59
C GLU A 205 -34.72 14.34 -5.33
N SER A 206 -34.84 13.53 -6.39
CA SER A 206 -34.95 12.06 -6.31
C SER A 206 -33.59 11.36 -6.27
N ILE A 207 -32.55 11.92 -6.91
CA ILE A 207 -31.24 11.28 -7.13
C ILE A 207 -30.60 10.78 -5.82
N ARG A 208 -30.63 11.61 -4.77
CA ARG A 208 -30.00 11.26 -3.49
C ARG A 208 -30.69 10.06 -2.86
N ASP A 209 -32.02 10.12 -2.77
CA ASP A 209 -32.81 9.14 -2.05
C ASP A 209 -32.83 7.81 -2.83
N VAL A 210 -32.95 7.86 -4.17
CA VAL A 210 -32.87 6.67 -5.03
C VAL A 210 -31.49 6.02 -4.95
N GLY A 211 -30.41 6.81 -5.01
CA GLY A 211 -29.04 6.31 -4.89
C GLY A 211 -28.82 5.57 -3.57
N LEU A 212 -29.26 6.15 -2.46
CA LEU A 212 -29.08 5.58 -1.12
C LEU A 212 -29.95 4.33 -0.90
N ILE A 213 -31.23 4.37 -1.28
CA ILE A 213 -32.15 3.23 -1.12
C ILE A 213 -31.67 2.04 -1.94
N ARG A 214 -31.30 2.24 -3.21
CA ARG A 214 -30.78 1.15 -4.07
C ARG A 214 -29.46 0.59 -3.54
N TYR A 215 -28.54 1.45 -3.09
CA TYR A 215 -27.30 1.00 -2.48
C TYR A 215 -27.53 0.11 -1.25
N GLN A 216 -28.41 0.55 -0.34
CA GLN A 216 -28.77 -0.23 0.86
C GLN A 216 -29.41 -1.58 0.48
N SER A 217 -30.27 -1.56 -0.54
CA SER A 217 -30.96 -2.77 -1.04
C SER A 217 -29.97 -3.76 -1.65
N GLU A 218 -29.02 -3.30 -2.46
CA GLU A 218 -27.94 -4.11 -3.03
C GLU A 218 -27.03 -4.69 -1.94
N LYS A 219 -26.72 -3.92 -0.88
CA LYS A 219 -25.94 -4.43 0.26
C LYS A 219 -26.67 -5.53 1.03
N ILE A 220 -27.97 -5.37 1.26
CA ILE A 220 -28.80 -6.40 1.89
C ILE A 220 -28.84 -7.65 1.00
N PHE A 221 -29.03 -7.47 -0.31
CA PHE A 221 -29.01 -8.57 -1.27
C PHE A 221 -27.67 -9.32 -1.25
N GLN A 222 -26.54 -8.63 -1.34
CA GLN A 222 -25.21 -9.24 -1.27
C GLN A 222 -25.01 -10.04 0.03
N LYS A 223 -25.52 -9.54 1.17
CA LYS A 223 -25.44 -10.22 2.47
C LYS A 223 -26.29 -11.48 2.53
N ILE A 224 -27.50 -11.46 1.96
CA ILE A 224 -28.43 -12.59 1.96
C ILE A 224 -27.97 -13.69 1.01
N TYR A 225 -27.53 -13.31 -0.19
CA TYR A 225 -27.19 -14.26 -1.26
C TYR A 225 -25.70 -14.62 -1.33
N GLY A 226 -24.89 -14.13 -0.38
CA GLY A 226 -23.50 -14.58 -0.20
C GLY A 226 -22.55 -14.13 -1.31
N CYS A 227 -22.84 -13.02 -2.00
CA CYS A 227 -21.95 -12.43 -2.99
C CYS A 227 -20.82 -11.68 -2.26
N ARG A 228 -19.89 -12.42 -1.65
CA ARG A 228 -18.74 -11.86 -0.93
C ARG A 228 -17.70 -11.36 -1.93
N ASP A 229 -17.06 -10.26 -1.58
CA ASP A 229 -15.89 -9.78 -2.32
C ASP A 229 -14.75 -10.79 -2.14
N THR A 230 -14.43 -11.51 -3.21
CA THR A 230 -13.49 -12.63 -3.17
C THR A 230 -12.05 -12.16 -3.05
N THR A 231 -11.73 -10.94 -3.49
CA THR A 231 -10.35 -10.44 -3.55
C THR A 231 -9.72 -10.29 -2.16
N ASP A 232 -10.38 -9.65 -1.20
CA ASP A 232 -9.83 -9.49 0.17
C ASP A 232 -9.62 -10.83 0.88
N SER A 233 -10.54 -11.77 0.66
CA SER A 233 -10.41 -13.13 1.20
C SER A 233 -9.21 -13.86 0.59
N ARG A 234 -8.93 -13.66 -0.69
CA ARG A 234 -7.76 -14.23 -1.37
C ARG A 234 -6.46 -13.57 -0.90
N VAL A 235 -6.45 -12.25 -0.72
CA VAL A 235 -5.30 -11.52 -0.15
C VAL A 235 -4.92 -12.10 1.21
N GLN A 236 -5.89 -12.33 2.09
CA GLN A 236 -5.63 -12.94 3.38
C GLN A 236 -5.04 -14.35 3.27
N VAL A 237 -5.57 -15.17 2.36
CA VAL A 237 -5.05 -16.53 2.11
C VAL A 237 -3.60 -16.48 1.62
N TYR A 238 -3.30 -15.69 0.59
CA TYR A 238 -1.92 -15.62 0.08
C TYR A 238 -0.94 -15.01 1.09
N GLN A 239 -1.40 -14.06 1.90
CA GLN A 239 -0.56 -13.52 2.98
C GLN A 239 -0.17 -14.59 4.01
N GLN A 240 -1.03 -15.58 4.25
CA GLN A 240 -0.73 -16.71 5.16
C GLN A 240 0.20 -17.75 4.52
N LEU A 241 0.33 -17.75 3.20
CA LEU A 241 1.20 -18.68 2.46
C LEU A 241 2.63 -18.15 2.30
N ILE A 242 2.84 -16.86 2.52
CA ILE A 242 4.18 -16.26 2.53
C ILE A 242 4.81 -16.56 3.89
N ASP A 243 6.07 -16.99 3.86
CA ASP A 243 6.83 -17.27 5.09
C ASP A 243 6.91 -16.04 5.99
N LYS A 244 6.97 -16.30 7.30
CA LYS A 244 7.07 -15.25 8.31
C LYS A 244 8.24 -14.32 8.02
N HIS A 245 8.07 -13.07 8.44
CA HIS A 245 9.09 -12.05 8.30
C HIS A 245 10.23 -12.22 9.29
N GLU A 246 11.39 -12.67 8.80
CA GLU A 246 12.63 -12.67 9.55
C GLU A 246 13.14 -11.23 9.80
N ASN A 247 14.04 -11.09 10.77
CA ASN A 247 14.72 -9.84 11.09
C ASN A 247 15.43 -9.24 9.87
N SER A 248 15.34 -7.92 9.72
CA SER A 248 16.06 -7.21 8.67
C SER A 248 17.56 -7.28 8.90
N THR A 249 18.31 -7.68 7.87
CA THR A 249 19.76 -7.79 7.90
C THR A 249 20.39 -6.98 6.76
N PHE A 250 21.49 -6.28 7.08
CA PHE A 250 22.24 -5.45 6.13
C PHE A 250 23.72 -5.74 6.23
N HIS A 251 24.35 -6.08 5.10
CA HIS A 251 25.79 -6.26 5.00
C HIS A 251 26.46 -4.89 4.83
N LEU A 252 27.44 -4.59 5.68
CA LEU A 252 28.13 -3.29 5.69
C LEU A 252 28.91 -3.00 4.39
N GLY A 253 29.17 -4.01 3.56
CA GLY A 253 29.82 -3.86 2.25
C GLY A 253 28.85 -3.71 1.07
N GLU A 254 27.54 -3.88 1.29
CA GLU A 254 26.50 -3.81 0.25
C GLU A 254 25.62 -2.56 0.39
N THR A 255 25.86 -1.76 1.42
CA THR A 255 25.19 -0.48 1.66
C THR A 255 25.74 0.62 0.75
N ASP A 256 24.86 1.48 0.24
CA ASP A 256 25.25 2.63 -0.58
C ASP A 256 25.38 3.90 0.27
N ASP A 257 25.66 5.05 -0.38
CA ASP A 257 25.80 6.35 0.28
C ASP A 257 24.55 6.76 1.09
N SER A 258 23.37 6.22 0.72
CA SER A 258 22.10 6.49 1.42
C SER A 258 21.91 5.69 2.71
N TRP A 259 22.89 4.84 3.08
CA TRP A 259 22.89 4.15 4.37
C TRP A 259 22.97 5.10 5.56
N SER A 260 23.81 6.12 5.45
CA SER A 260 23.94 7.15 6.49
C SER A 260 22.61 7.86 6.72
N GLU A 261 21.90 8.19 5.63
CA GLU A 261 20.58 8.79 5.66
C GLU A 261 19.55 7.84 6.28
N HIS A 262 19.55 6.56 5.92
CA HIS A 262 18.68 5.56 6.55
C HIS A 262 18.89 5.50 8.07
N LEU A 263 20.14 5.41 8.53
CA LEU A 263 20.45 5.40 9.97
C LEU A 263 19.99 6.68 10.68
N ASN A 264 20.13 7.85 10.04
CA ASN A 264 19.65 9.11 10.60
C ASN A 264 18.13 9.11 10.84
N ARG A 265 17.37 8.43 9.97
CA ARG A 265 15.91 8.33 10.05
C ARG A 265 15.43 7.37 11.13
N ILE A 266 16.31 6.50 11.64
CA ILE A 266 16.05 5.57 12.75
C ILE A 266 17.00 5.80 13.92
N VAL A 267 17.54 7.01 14.06
CA VAL A 267 18.57 7.32 15.06
C VAL A 267 18.12 7.01 16.49
N ASP A 268 16.82 7.14 16.77
CA ASP A 268 16.16 6.84 18.03
C ASP A 268 16.13 5.34 18.39
N TYR A 269 16.29 4.46 17.40
CA TYR A 269 16.40 3.00 17.58
C TYR A 269 17.83 2.50 17.77
N ILE A 270 18.84 3.34 17.50
CA ILE A 270 20.26 2.95 17.47
C ILE A 270 21.10 3.57 18.60
N LEU A 271 20.45 4.11 19.64
CA LEU A 271 21.15 4.80 20.71
C LEU A 271 21.80 3.81 21.70
N PRO A 272 23.11 3.90 21.94
CA PRO A 272 23.88 2.87 22.65
C PRO A 272 23.53 2.65 24.12
N GLN A 273 22.77 3.56 24.74
CA GLN A 273 22.42 3.42 26.16
C GLN A 273 21.30 2.41 26.40
N ASN A 274 20.63 1.93 25.34
CA ASN A 274 19.36 1.22 25.41
C ASN A 274 19.12 0.40 24.13
N ASP A 275 20.01 -0.50 23.70
CA ASP A 275 19.87 -1.18 22.39
C ASP A 275 19.20 -2.56 22.45
N PRO A 276 17.87 -2.67 22.51
CA PRO A 276 17.19 -3.93 22.30
C PRO A 276 16.71 -4.08 20.85
N TRP A 277 17.00 -3.16 19.93
CA TRP A 277 16.41 -3.17 18.58
C TRP A 277 17.36 -3.58 17.46
N TRP A 278 18.66 -3.71 17.73
CA TRP A 278 19.62 -4.15 16.72
C TRP A 278 20.86 -4.76 17.37
N VAL A 279 21.68 -5.43 16.56
CA VAL A 279 22.99 -5.94 16.95
C VAL A 279 23.97 -5.86 15.78
N LYS A 280 25.20 -5.41 16.07
CA LYS A 280 26.32 -5.52 15.13
C LYS A 280 26.94 -6.92 15.20
N LYS A 281 26.92 -7.63 14.09
CA LYS A 281 27.74 -8.83 13.83
C LYS A 281 28.94 -8.42 12.97
N CYS A 282 29.95 -9.29 12.86
CA CYS A 282 31.26 -8.94 12.28
C CYS A 282 31.22 -8.12 10.97
N ASN A 283 30.35 -8.48 10.02
CA ASN A 283 30.18 -7.74 8.75
C ASN A 283 28.70 -7.50 8.39
N MET A 284 27.83 -7.44 9.41
CA MET A 284 26.40 -7.34 9.20
C MET A 284 25.73 -6.67 10.39
N ILE A 285 24.69 -5.90 10.13
CA ILE A 285 23.81 -5.38 11.16
C ILE A 285 22.49 -6.12 11.04
N GLU A 286 21.99 -6.60 12.17
CA GLU A 286 20.66 -7.22 12.28
C GLU A 286 19.76 -6.34 13.12
N PHE A 287 18.57 -6.02 12.61
CA PHE A 287 17.53 -5.31 13.34
C PHE A 287 16.46 -6.29 13.80
N PHE A 288 16.08 -6.20 15.07
CA PHE A 288 15.09 -7.08 15.69
C PHE A 288 13.66 -6.62 15.39
N ASP A 289 13.29 -6.65 14.11
CA ASP A 289 12.01 -6.16 13.58
C ASP A 289 11.11 -7.25 12.95
N GLY A 290 11.55 -8.52 12.97
CA GLY A 290 10.82 -9.66 12.44
C GLY A 290 9.54 -10.02 13.22
N ASP A 291 8.72 -10.90 12.66
CA ASP A 291 7.42 -11.29 13.21
C ASP A 291 7.50 -12.01 14.57
N ASP A 292 8.62 -12.63 14.88
CA ASP A 292 8.84 -13.31 16.17
C ASP A 292 9.38 -12.38 17.26
N GLN A 293 9.58 -11.09 16.96
CA GLN A 293 10.06 -10.09 17.92
C GLN A 293 8.90 -9.39 18.65
N PRO A 294 9.10 -8.95 19.90
CA PRO A 294 8.07 -8.22 20.64
C PRO A 294 7.72 -6.89 19.94
N GLU A 295 6.44 -6.53 19.95
CA GLU A 295 5.94 -5.30 19.32
C GLU A 295 6.44 -4.03 20.02
N GLU A 296 6.60 -4.09 21.35
CA GLU A 296 7.07 -3.00 22.19
C GLU A 296 8.23 -3.47 23.07
N ARG A 297 9.13 -2.54 23.37
CA ARG A 297 10.23 -2.72 24.33
C ARG A 297 10.29 -1.48 25.20
N SER A 298 10.48 -1.65 26.51
CA SER A 298 10.47 -0.55 27.50
C SER A 298 11.51 0.53 27.18
N GLU A 299 12.60 0.14 26.54
CA GLU A 299 13.72 0.99 26.15
C GLU A 299 13.60 1.54 24.72
N GLY A 300 12.50 1.27 24.01
CA GLY A 300 12.25 1.74 22.64
C GLY A 300 11.72 3.17 22.53
N PRO A 301 11.69 3.73 21.31
CA PRO A 301 11.18 5.08 21.08
C PRO A 301 9.69 5.19 21.41
N ARG A 302 9.28 6.38 21.83
CA ARG A 302 7.89 6.67 22.14
C ARG A 302 7.06 6.72 20.87
N MET A 303 5.87 6.13 20.95
CA MET A 303 4.89 6.22 19.87
C MET A 303 4.25 7.60 19.85
N PHE A 304 4.26 8.23 18.68
CA PHE A 304 3.57 9.50 18.45
C PHE A 304 2.22 9.29 17.80
N ASP A 305 1.36 10.31 17.82
CA ASP A 305 0.12 10.36 17.05
C ASP A 305 -0.08 11.71 16.35
N PHE A 306 -0.97 11.74 15.36
CA PHE A 306 -1.26 12.95 14.56
C PHE A 306 -1.92 14.09 15.35
N LYS A 307 -2.32 13.84 16.61
CA LYS A 307 -2.91 14.86 17.49
C LYS A 307 -1.84 15.55 18.33
N SER A 308 -0.71 14.88 18.57
CA SER A 308 0.37 15.30 19.46
C SER A 308 1.62 15.76 18.74
N THR A 309 1.83 15.35 17.50
CA THR A 309 3.01 15.73 16.71
C THR A 309 2.69 15.79 15.21
N SER A 310 3.57 16.44 14.47
CA SER A 310 3.62 16.48 13.01
C SER A 310 4.85 15.74 12.46
N VAL A 311 4.88 15.41 11.15
CA VAL A 311 6.04 14.76 10.51
C VAL A 311 7.28 15.64 10.61
N ALA A 312 7.12 16.95 10.38
CA ALA A 312 8.20 17.92 10.49
C ALA A 312 8.79 17.97 11.92
N GLU A 313 7.95 17.90 12.94
CA GLU A 313 8.40 17.86 14.34
C GLU A 313 9.18 16.58 14.67
N VAL A 314 8.73 15.42 14.17
CA VAL A 314 9.45 14.15 14.32
C VAL A 314 10.81 14.21 13.64
N GLN A 315 10.88 14.70 12.39
CA GLN A 315 12.15 14.87 11.67
C GLN A 315 13.10 15.81 12.42
N HIS A 316 12.60 16.92 12.96
CA HIS A 316 13.39 17.82 13.78
C HIS A 316 13.93 17.14 15.05
N GLN A 317 13.09 16.35 15.75
CA GLN A 317 13.52 15.60 16.94
C GLN A 317 14.60 14.55 16.62
N LEU A 318 14.50 13.86 15.48
CA LEU A 318 15.52 12.91 15.03
C LEU A 318 16.84 13.62 14.74
N LYS A 319 16.81 14.76 14.02
CA LYS A 319 18.01 15.58 13.77
C LYS A 319 18.68 16.04 15.06
N GLU A 320 17.91 16.51 16.04
CA GLU A 320 18.44 16.91 17.34
C GLU A 320 19.01 15.73 18.14
N THR A 321 18.38 14.56 18.04
CA THR A 321 18.86 13.33 18.66
C THR A 321 20.19 12.90 18.07
N LEU A 322 20.33 12.98 16.75
CA LEU A 322 21.58 12.70 16.04
C LEU A 322 22.69 13.65 16.51
N LYS A 323 22.46 14.97 16.50
CA LYS A 323 23.44 15.97 16.95
C LYS A 323 23.96 15.69 18.36
N ARG A 324 23.07 15.31 19.29
CA ARG A 324 23.43 15.03 20.69
C ARG A 324 24.22 13.74 20.86
N ASN A 325 23.97 12.73 20.02
CA ASN A 325 24.52 11.39 20.18
C ASN A 325 25.54 10.99 19.10
N TRP A 326 25.94 11.95 18.26
CA TRP A 326 26.83 11.76 17.12
C TRP A 326 28.14 11.03 17.46
N GLN A 327 28.75 11.37 18.61
CA GLN A 327 30.02 10.79 19.05
C GLN A 327 29.95 9.28 19.33
N TYR A 328 28.74 8.75 19.55
CA TYR A 328 28.52 7.34 19.80
C TYR A 328 28.20 6.57 18.51
N ILE A 329 27.36 7.13 17.65
CA ILE A 329 26.94 6.51 16.38
C ILE A 329 28.10 6.40 15.38
N SER A 330 28.95 7.43 15.32
CA SER A 330 30.13 7.48 14.43
C SER A 330 31.22 6.45 14.77
N LYS A 331 31.28 5.97 16.00
CA LYS A 331 32.27 4.95 16.41
C LYS A 331 31.82 3.53 16.07
N ASP A 332 30.51 3.29 16.05
CA ASP A 332 29.95 1.93 15.98
C ASP A 332 29.32 1.59 14.62
N LEU A 333 28.85 2.56 13.83
CA LEU A 333 27.94 2.30 12.70
C LEU A 333 28.24 3.05 11.39
N ALA A 334 29.02 4.12 11.40
CA ALA A 334 29.27 4.96 10.22
C ALA A 334 30.77 5.14 9.93
N SER A 335 31.16 5.07 8.65
CA SER A 335 32.29 5.86 8.13
C SER A 335 31.84 7.33 8.02
N GLU A 336 32.75 8.28 8.26
CA GLU A 336 32.52 9.72 8.50
C GLU A 336 31.38 10.40 7.69
N PRO A 337 30.68 11.40 8.27
CA PRO A 337 29.57 12.09 7.62
C PRO A 337 30.08 13.14 6.63
N LEU A 338 29.36 13.29 5.52
CA LEU A 338 29.25 14.56 4.83
C LEU A 338 28.43 15.49 5.72
N ILE A 339 29.11 16.42 6.39
CA ILE A 339 28.48 17.61 6.95
C ILE A 339 28.21 18.51 5.74
N ASP A 340 26.95 18.60 5.30
CA ASP A 340 26.54 19.70 4.45
C ASP A 340 26.61 20.97 5.29
N ASP A 341 27.63 21.77 5.05
CA ASP A 341 27.67 23.15 5.52
C ASP A 341 26.50 23.89 4.86
N GLU A 342 25.53 24.31 5.67
CA GLU A 342 24.46 25.23 5.29
C GLU A 342 25.07 26.58 4.87
N GLU A 343 25.50 26.73 3.61
CA GLU A 343 25.63 28.02 2.94
C GLU A 343 25.19 27.91 1.47
N ASN A 344 23.92 28.27 1.26
CA ASN A 344 23.21 28.69 0.03
C ASN A 344 21.99 27.84 -0.29
N ASP A 345 20.90 28.11 0.43
CA ASP A 345 19.56 27.59 0.14
C ASP A 345 18.62 28.74 -0.29
N ASP A 346 19.16 29.70 -1.06
CA ASP A 346 18.42 30.74 -1.79
C ASP A 346 18.40 30.37 -3.28
N GLU A 347 17.77 29.23 -3.62
CA GLU A 347 17.25 28.96 -4.98
C GLU A 347 16.45 27.64 -4.95
N ARG A 348 15.27 27.64 -4.30
CA ARG A 348 14.25 26.65 -4.63
C ARG A 348 13.71 27.00 -6.02
N PRO A 349 13.75 26.10 -7.02
CA PRO A 349 12.95 26.32 -8.21
C PRO A 349 11.48 26.25 -7.77
N VAL A 350 10.80 27.38 -7.89
CA VAL A 350 9.34 27.44 -7.91
C VAL A 350 8.92 26.58 -9.09
N LEU A 351 8.50 25.35 -8.83
CA LEU A 351 7.68 24.62 -9.79
C LEU A 351 6.36 25.38 -9.85
N GLU A 352 6.21 26.19 -10.90
CA GLU A 352 4.92 26.73 -11.29
C GLU A 352 3.94 25.54 -11.39
N GLU A 353 2.90 25.58 -10.57
CA GLU A 353 1.74 24.71 -10.73
C GLU A 353 1.14 24.99 -12.12
N GLU A 354 1.50 24.18 -13.10
CA GLU A 354 0.66 24.03 -14.29
C GLU A 354 -0.62 23.31 -13.84
N CYS A 355 -1.65 24.10 -13.55
CA CYS A 355 -3.03 23.65 -13.56
C CYS A 355 -3.32 23.03 -14.93
N LEU A 356 -3.38 21.70 -15.00
CA LEU A 356 -3.98 21.00 -16.13
C LEU A 356 -5.50 21.18 -16.02
N ASP A 357 -6.00 22.19 -16.73
CA ASP A 357 -7.40 22.35 -17.07
C ASP A 357 -7.84 21.21 -17.99
N ASP A 358 -8.34 20.11 -17.42
CA ASP A 358 -9.12 19.12 -18.15
C ASP A 358 -10.59 19.56 -18.21
N GLU A 359 -10.87 20.65 -18.95
CA GLU A 359 -12.16 20.83 -19.60
C GLU A 359 -12.20 19.96 -20.86
N THR A 360 -12.71 18.74 -20.72
CA THR A 360 -13.38 18.06 -21.85
C THR A 360 -14.88 18.08 -21.61
N VAL A 361 -15.47 19.21 -21.98
CA VAL A 361 -16.91 19.31 -22.29
C VAL A 361 -17.15 18.51 -23.57
N LEU A 362 -17.54 17.24 -23.42
CA LEU A 362 -18.18 16.51 -24.51
C LEU A 362 -19.63 16.99 -24.60
N GLU A 363 -19.87 17.99 -25.45
CA GLU A 363 -21.19 18.30 -25.98
C GLU A 363 -21.71 17.08 -26.74
N LEU A 364 -22.63 16.34 -26.11
CA LEU A 364 -23.40 15.30 -26.79
C LEU A 364 -24.52 15.97 -27.59
N GLN A 365 -24.28 16.14 -28.89
CA GLN A 365 -25.35 16.26 -29.87
C GLN A 365 -26.15 14.95 -29.87
N ILE A 366 -27.45 15.06 -29.56
CA ILE A 366 -28.43 13.97 -29.63
C ILE A 366 -28.88 13.87 -31.09
N PRO A 367 -28.71 12.73 -31.78
CA PRO A 367 -29.54 12.41 -32.93
C PRO A 367 -30.89 11.90 -32.42
N ASP A 368 -31.94 12.65 -32.72
CA ASP A 368 -33.31 12.15 -32.72
C ASP A 368 -33.40 10.99 -33.71
N GLU A 369 -33.73 9.80 -33.24
CA GLU A 369 -34.59 8.88 -34.00
C GLU A 369 -35.19 7.83 -33.06
N LEU A 370 -36.51 7.93 -32.95
CA LEU A 370 -37.43 7.01 -32.32
C LEU A 370 -37.44 5.70 -33.12
N ASP A 371 -37.42 4.55 -32.47
CA ASP A 371 -38.37 3.52 -32.87
C ASP A 371 -38.78 2.62 -31.71
N ASP A 372 -40.09 2.48 -31.59
CA ASP A 372 -40.81 1.61 -30.69
C ASP A 372 -40.63 0.16 -31.16
N ASN A 373 -40.42 -0.79 -30.25
CA ASN A 373 -41.26 -1.99 -30.28
C ASN A 373 -41.23 -2.80 -28.99
N ALA A 374 -42.44 -3.26 -28.70
CA ALA A 374 -42.93 -3.87 -27.49
C ALA A 374 -42.53 -5.35 -27.32
N ASP A 375 -42.54 -5.76 -26.06
CA ASP A 375 -43.18 -6.98 -25.55
C ASP A 375 -42.65 -8.37 -25.97
N SER A 376 -42.18 -9.13 -24.98
CA SER A 376 -42.82 -10.42 -24.62
C SER A 376 -42.18 -11.01 -23.37
N GLY A 377 -43.00 -11.14 -22.33
CA GLY A 377 -42.61 -11.73 -21.06
C GLY A 377 -42.35 -13.23 -21.12
N LYS A 378 -41.62 -13.73 -20.11
CA LYS A 378 -41.76 -15.10 -19.60
C LYS A 378 -41.42 -15.13 -18.10
N LYS A 379 -42.45 -15.50 -17.32
CA LYS A 379 -42.37 -15.87 -15.91
C LYS A 379 -41.55 -17.14 -15.75
N LEU A 380 -40.66 -17.19 -14.76
CA LEU A 380 -40.15 -18.43 -14.18
C LEU A 380 -40.34 -18.36 -12.66
N THR A 381 -41.10 -19.32 -12.14
CA THR A 381 -41.39 -19.59 -10.72
C THR A 381 -40.22 -20.34 -10.07
N PRO A 382 -40.01 -20.19 -8.74
CA PRO A 382 -38.91 -20.85 -8.03
C PRO A 382 -39.32 -22.22 -7.44
N ASN A 383 -38.50 -23.25 -7.68
CA ASN A 383 -38.42 -24.49 -6.89
C ASN A 383 -36.98 -24.56 -6.35
N SER A 384 -36.72 -24.38 -5.05
CA SER A 384 -36.92 -25.28 -3.90
C SER A 384 -35.70 -26.19 -3.64
N GLU A 385 -35.19 -26.10 -2.40
CA GLU A 385 -34.37 -27.09 -1.67
C GLU A 385 -32.88 -27.18 -2.04
N ARG A 386 -31.88 -27.31 -1.15
CA ARG A 386 -31.70 -27.31 0.33
C ARG A 386 -30.22 -27.65 0.51
N GLN A 387 -29.49 -27.01 1.44
CA GLN A 387 -28.54 -27.63 2.39
C GLN A 387 -27.62 -26.57 2.99
N THR A 388 -27.98 -26.13 4.20
CA THR A 388 -27.09 -25.46 5.13
C THR A 388 -26.10 -26.48 5.70
N ARG A 389 -24.80 -26.31 5.43
CA ARG A 389 -23.75 -26.91 6.26
C ARG A 389 -22.97 -25.80 6.94
N SER A 390 -23.14 -25.74 8.26
CA SER A 390 -22.25 -25.06 9.19
C SER A 390 -20.85 -25.68 9.07
N ALA A 391 -19.82 -24.86 8.86
CA ALA A 391 -18.43 -25.28 8.97
C ALA A 391 -17.77 -24.45 10.08
N THR A 392 -17.59 -25.12 11.22
CA THR A 392 -16.74 -24.73 12.34
C THR A 392 -15.27 -24.77 11.94
N ASN A 393 -14.47 -23.89 12.54
CA ASN A 393 -13.00 -23.85 12.46
C ASN A 393 -12.39 -25.25 12.62
N GLY A 394 -11.71 -25.73 11.59
CA GLY A 394 -11.02 -27.01 11.59
C GLY A 394 -9.94 -27.07 10.51
N ASP A 395 -8.70 -27.21 10.96
CA ASP A 395 -7.49 -27.69 10.29
C ASP A 395 -7.58 -27.94 8.76
N LEU A 396 -7.01 -27.02 7.97
CA LEU A 396 -6.95 -27.04 6.51
C LEU A 396 -5.79 -27.89 5.95
N SER A 397 -5.01 -28.57 6.80
CA SER A 397 -3.83 -29.35 6.38
C SER A 397 -4.13 -30.50 5.41
N HIS A 398 -5.39 -30.95 5.33
CA HIS A 398 -5.81 -32.04 4.47
C HIS A 398 -6.12 -31.63 3.02
N LEU A 399 -6.25 -30.33 2.71
CA LEU A 399 -6.56 -29.84 1.35
C LEU A 399 -5.35 -29.85 0.40
N PHE A 400 -4.12 -30.08 0.90
CA PHE A 400 -2.90 -29.78 0.13
C PHE A 400 -1.93 -30.95 -0.03
N LYS A 401 -2.36 -32.19 0.22
CA LYS A 401 -1.58 -33.38 -0.18
C LYS A 401 -1.82 -33.71 -1.66
N SER A 402 -1.28 -32.90 -2.57
CA SER A 402 -1.11 -33.34 -3.96
C SER A 402 0.29 -33.00 -4.48
N LYS A 403 0.94 -34.01 -5.05
CA LYS A 403 2.29 -33.98 -5.64
C LYS A 403 2.40 -32.91 -6.74
N PRO A 404 3.60 -32.38 -7.02
CA PRO A 404 3.80 -31.32 -8.01
C PRO A 404 3.39 -31.84 -9.40
N GLY A 405 2.53 -31.08 -10.09
CA GLY A 405 2.08 -31.38 -11.44
C GLY A 405 0.58 -31.55 -11.66
N LYS A 406 -0.28 -31.38 -10.64
CA LYS A 406 -1.73 -31.23 -10.84
C LYS A 406 -2.16 -29.81 -10.50
N SER A 407 -2.79 -29.16 -11.47
CA SER A 407 -3.16 -27.75 -11.40
C SER A 407 -4.14 -27.49 -10.24
N LEU A 408 -3.89 -26.42 -9.49
CA LEU A 408 -4.64 -25.98 -8.30
C LEU A 408 -6.06 -25.47 -8.62
N TYR A 409 -6.55 -25.65 -9.84
CA TYR A 409 -7.78 -25.07 -10.38
C TYR A 409 -9.07 -25.63 -9.76
N LYS A 410 -8.99 -26.69 -8.94
CA LYS A 410 -10.16 -27.28 -8.27
C LYS A 410 -10.52 -26.68 -6.91
N VAL A 411 -9.69 -25.81 -6.34
CA VAL A 411 -9.95 -25.26 -4.99
C VAL A 411 -10.92 -24.07 -5.03
N PHE A 412 -11.12 -23.44 -6.19
CA PHE A 412 -11.89 -22.19 -6.29
C PHE A 412 -12.91 -22.18 -7.43
N GLY A 413 -13.81 -23.17 -7.46
CA GLY A 413 -15.18 -23.03 -7.97
C GLY A 413 -15.43 -22.25 -9.27
N VAL A 414 -14.55 -22.34 -10.26
CA VAL A 414 -14.88 -22.03 -11.65
C VAL A 414 -15.28 -23.35 -12.28
N THR A 415 -16.59 -23.56 -12.43
CA THR A 415 -17.10 -24.62 -13.29
C THR A 415 -17.01 -24.11 -14.72
N ASP A 416 -16.24 -24.81 -15.55
CA ASP A 416 -16.34 -24.69 -17.00
C ASP A 416 -17.77 -25.06 -17.41
N GLU A 417 -18.51 -24.11 -17.96
CA GLU A 417 -19.64 -24.35 -18.87
C GLU A 417 -19.32 -23.75 -20.25
#